data_AF-A0A853CME6-F1
#
_entry.id   AF-A0A853CME6-F1
#
_cell.length_a   1.000
_cell.length_b   1.000
_cell.length_c   1.000
_cell.angle_alpha   90.00
_cell.angle_beta   90.00
_cell.angle_gamma   90.00
#
_symmetry.space_group_name_H-M   'P 1'
#
loop_
_entity.id
_entity.type
_entity.pdbx_description
1 polymer ?
#
loop_
_entity_poly.entity_id
_entity_poly.type
_entity_poly.pdbx_seq_one_letter_code
_entity_poly.pdbx_strand_id
1 'polypeptide(L)'
;MVRAVEIVVDVVLLVLAVLAMAAGWSNGAIRAAGALIGLGVGLSLGLLLAPMVVNWMAASGLTGVSQRSIVAAVVLVVCAGVVYALATAAASVIGKVLRHGPIKWLDSLIGAVLGFVTWAVVVWLVAGFAMATSLATVVQAANSSQVVSTLNSIAPIPSSTVLGAVDDALAGAGLPKVFEGGESIKSIGAPDPNIPAAVASSQQSTVTVLASKPACGVDSEGSGWVVQPGRVVTNAHVVAGASSVVVRESGGTTVDRATLVAFDPERDLAVLDVTDLRAPALKLGQNLAAGDPAYAAGYPGDGPFSISPQRVRDQLTARGTDIYQTGAVERQIYSLRGTIRPGNSGGPLLDQGGQVVGVVFARSTVDPQTGYALTLDELRPVLGAVGSAPISSGACSAG
;
A
#
# COMPACT_ATOMS: atom_id res chain seq x y z
N MET A 1 -27.55 -0.30 12.38
CA MET A 1 -26.92 0.99 12.00
C MET A 1 -26.03 0.86 10.79
N VAL A 2 -25.09 -0.09 10.73
CA VAL A 2 -24.15 -0.29 9.59
C VAL A 2 -24.87 -0.34 8.22
N ARG A 3 -25.90 -1.19 8.10
CA ARG A 3 -26.71 -1.33 6.86
C ARG A 3 -27.44 -0.05 6.42
N ALA A 4 -27.73 0.86 7.35
CA ALA A 4 -28.37 2.13 7.02
C ALA A 4 -27.34 3.13 6.48
N VAL A 5 -26.11 3.11 7.00
CA VAL A 5 -25.00 3.95 6.50
C VAL A 5 -24.61 3.52 5.09
N GLU A 6 -24.53 2.22 4.83
CA GLU A 6 -24.27 1.64 3.50
C GLU A 6 -25.24 2.16 2.42
N ILE A 7 -26.55 2.03 2.70
CA ILE A 7 -27.60 2.46 1.77
C ILE A 7 -27.55 3.98 1.56
N VAL A 8 -27.29 4.76 2.60
CA VAL A 8 -27.21 6.22 2.49
C VAL A 8 -26.04 6.64 1.60
N VAL A 9 -24.86 6.03 1.76
CA VAL A 9 -23.69 6.34 0.94
C VAL A 9 -23.96 6.02 -0.53
N ASP A 10 -24.47 4.82 -0.83
CA ASP A 10 -24.75 4.43 -2.21
C ASP A 10 -25.83 5.32 -2.86
N VAL A 11 -26.89 5.67 -2.11
CA VAL A 11 -27.93 6.60 -2.61
C VAL A 11 -27.34 7.97 -2.91
N VAL A 12 -26.51 8.52 -2.02
CA VAL A 12 -25.85 9.82 -2.25
C VAL A 12 -24.96 9.78 -3.49
N LEU A 13 -24.16 8.73 -3.64
CA LEU A 13 -23.28 8.56 -4.80
C LEU A 13 -24.08 8.45 -6.10
N LEU A 14 -25.18 7.70 -6.13
CA LEU A 14 -26.07 7.59 -7.29
C LEU A 14 -26.75 8.92 -7.63
N VAL A 15 -27.19 9.69 -6.62
CA VAL A 15 -27.74 11.04 -6.84
C VAL A 15 -26.69 11.95 -7.45
N LEU A 16 -25.45 11.91 -6.94
CA LEU A 16 -24.33 12.68 -7.52
C LEU A 16 -24.02 12.25 -8.96
N ALA A 17 -24.14 10.96 -9.30
CA ALA A 17 -23.97 10.48 -10.67
C ALA A 17 -25.01 11.09 -11.61
N VAL A 18 -26.28 11.09 -11.20
CA VAL A 18 -27.38 11.69 -11.98
C VAL A 18 -27.17 13.20 -12.15
N LEU A 19 -26.76 13.90 -11.09
CA LEU A 19 -26.45 15.33 -11.15
C LEU A 19 -25.28 15.62 -12.09
N ALA A 20 -24.22 14.81 -12.06
CA ALA A 20 -23.08 14.96 -12.95
C ALA A 20 -23.47 14.71 -14.43
N MET A 21 -24.32 13.71 -14.70
CA MET A 21 -24.87 13.47 -16.03
C MET A 21 -25.75 14.63 -16.50
N ALA A 22 -26.62 15.17 -15.65
CA ALA A 22 -27.46 16.32 -15.97
C ALA A 22 -26.64 17.60 -16.20
N ALA A 23 -25.59 17.81 -15.42
CA ALA A 23 -24.63 18.89 -15.61
C ALA A 23 -23.87 18.71 -16.94
N GLY A 24 -23.43 17.50 -17.27
CA GLY A 24 -22.81 17.19 -18.56
C GLY A 24 -23.75 17.44 -19.74
N TRP A 25 -25.00 17.01 -19.62
CA TRP A 25 -26.04 17.20 -20.63
C TRP A 25 -26.30 18.67 -20.96
N SER A 26 -26.39 19.51 -19.92
CA SER A 26 -26.64 20.95 -20.06
C SER A 26 -25.42 21.74 -20.53
N ASN A 27 -24.21 21.31 -20.15
CA ASN A 27 -22.96 22.00 -20.51
C ASN A 27 -22.41 21.62 -21.88
N GLY A 28 -22.78 20.45 -22.43
CA GLY A 28 -22.30 19.95 -23.72
C GLY A 28 -20.92 19.31 -23.66
N ALA A 29 -20.49 18.67 -24.74
CA ALA A 29 -19.31 17.81 -24.79
C ALA A 29 -18.02 18.57 -24.53
N ILE A 30 -17.86 19.78 -25.10
CA ILE A 30 -16.63 20.57 -24.99
C ILE A 30 -16.31 20.93 -23.54
N ARG A 31 -17.30 21.35 -22.77
CA ARG A 31 -17.12 21.68 -21.34
C ARG A 31 -16.88 20.44 -20.50
N ALA A 32 -17.59 19.35 -20.78
CA ALA A 32 -17.40 18.09 -20.07
C ALA A 32 -16.02 17.47 -20.36
N ALA A 33 -15.51 17.60 -21.59
CA ALA A 33 -14.16 17.20 -21.96
C ALA A 33 -13.11 18.08 -21.26
N GLY A 34 -13.33 19.40 -21.22
CA GLY A 34 -12.48 20.33 -20.48
C GLY A 34 -12.40 20.00 -19.00
N ALA A 35 -13.53 19.64 -18.37
CA ALA A 35 -13.60 19.15 -17.00
C ALA A 35 -12.72 17.91 -16.78
N LEU A 36 -12.88 16.89 -17.62
CA LEU A 36 -12.12 15.64 -17.49
C LEU A 36 -10.61 15.85 -17.70
N ILE A 37 -10.23 16.64 -18.72
CA ILE A 37 -8.83 16.99 -18.99
C ILE A 37 -8.26 17.81 -17.82
N GLY A 38 -9.01 18.81 -17.34
CA GLY A 38 -8.58 19.65 -16.24
C GLY A 38 -8.36 18.87 -14.95
N LEU A 39 -9.22 17.89 -14.67
CA LEU A 39 -9.04 16.97 -13.55
C LEU A 39 -7.75 16.15 -13.69
N GLY A 40 -7.52 15.51 -14.84
CA GLY A 40 -6.33 14.70 -15.08
C GLY A 40 -5.02 15.50 -15.01
N VAL A 41 -5.00 16.69 -15.63
CA VAL A 41 -3.83 17.59 -15.59
C VAL A 41 -3.62 18.12 -14.17
N GLY A 42 -4.68 18.52 -13.47
CA GLY A 42 -4.58 19.04 -12.11
C GLY A 42 -4.09 17.99 -11.11
N LEU A 43 -4.50 16.73 -11.25
CA LEU A 43 -3.97 15.62 -10.45
C LEU A 43 -2.49 15.38 -10.73
N SER A 44 -2.09 15.39 -12.01
CA SER A 44 -0.69 15.22 -12.41
C SER A 44 0.19 16.36 -11.87
N LEU A 45 -0.30 17.59 -11.94
CA LEU A 45 0.37 18.76 -11.37
C LEU A 45 0.43 18.67 -9.83
N GLY A 46 -0.65 18.24 -9.20
CA GLY A 46 -0.71 18.00 -7.76
C GLY A 46 0.32 16.99 -7.29
N LEU A 47 0.49 15.88 -8.01
CA LEU A 47 1.53 14.87 -7.75
C LEU A 47 2.95 15.44 -7.88
N LEU A 48 3.18 16.34 -8.83
CA LEU A 48 4.48 17.00 -9.01
C LEU A 48 4.77 18.03 -7.90
N LEU A 49 3.76 18.78 -7.46
CA LEU A 49 3.91 19.86 -6.48
C LEU A 49 3.84 19.39 -5.03
N ALA A 50 3.11 18.32 -4.74
CA ALA A 50 2.94 17.76 -3.40
C ALA A 50 4.27 17.56 -2.66
N PRO A 51 5.29 16.85 -3.20
CA PRO A 51 6.56 16.66 -2.48
C PRO A 51 7.30 17.98 -2.23
N MET A 52 7.22 18.95 -3.15
CA MET A 52 7.86 20.26 -2.99
C MET A 52 7.24 21.03 -1.82
N VAL A 53 5.92 21.06 -1.74
CA VAL A 53 5.17 21.75 -0.67
C VAL A 53 5.35 21.05 0.67
N VAL A 54 5.30 19.71 0.69
CA VAL A 54 5.55 18.90 1.89
C VAL A 54 6.95 19.15 2.45
N ASN A 55 7.99 19.17 1.60
CA ASN A 55 9.36 19.41 2.01
C ASN A 55 9.57 20.84 2.53
N TRP A 56 8.94 21.83 1.89
CA TRP A 56 8.98 23.22 2.34
C TRP A 56 8.33 23.41 3.72
N MET A 57 7.22 22.72 3.99
CA MET A 57 6.59 22.73 5.33
C MET A 57 7.35 21.92 6.36
N ALA A 58 8.00 20.82 5.96
CA ALA A 58 8.89 20.07 6.83
C ALA A 58 10.06 20.94 7.32
N ALA A 59 10.63 21.80 6.46
CA ALA A 59 11.64 22.79 6.84
C ALA A 59 11.11 23.86 7.82
N SER A 60 9.79 24.04 7.88
CA SER A 60 9.11 24.99 8.78
C SER A 60 8.66 24.35 10.10
N GLY A 61 9.01 23.07 10.36
CA GLY A 61 8.73 22.36 11.62
C GLY A 61 7.57 21.36 11.60
N LEU A 62 6.92 21.13 10.45
CA LEU A 62 5.88 20.12 10.29
C LEU A 62 6.50 18.76 9.90
N THR A 63 6.95 18.00 10.89
CA THR A 63 7.68 16.74 10.65
C THR A 63 6.80 15.48 10.72
N GLY A 64 5.57 15.57 11.23
CA GLY A 64 4.70 14.41 11.41
C GLY A 64 4.24 13.80 10.08
N VAL A 65 4.36 12.47 9.96
CA VAL A 65 3.97 11.73 8.75
C VAL A 65 2.51 11.96 8.36
N SER A 66 1.60 11.93 9.34
CA SER A 66 0.18 12.24 9.13
C SER A 66 -0.06 13.66 8.59
N GLN A 67 0.71 14.65 9.06
CA GLN A 67 0.62 16.03 8.56
C GLN A 67 1.09 16.12 7.11
N ARG A 68 2.14 15.39 6.74
CA ARG A 68 2.67 15.36 5.36
C ARG A 68 1.69 14.72 4.39
N SER A 69 1.07 13.60 4.75
CA SER A 69 0.05 12.94 3.91
C SER A 69 -1.20 13.80 3.74
N ILE A 70 -1.67 14.47 4.81
CA ILE A 70 -2.79 15.41 4.73
C ILE A 70 -2.44 16.57 3.80
N VAL A 71 -1.26 17.16 3.95
CA VAL A 71 -0.80 18.25 3.08
C VAL A 71 -0.76 17.81 1.62
N ALA A 72 -0.20 16.64 1.33
CA ALA A 72 -0.10 16.13 -0.02
C ALA A 72 -1.48 15.92 -0.66
N ALA A 73 -2.42 15.33 0.10
CA ALA A 73 -3.80 15.19 -0.32
C ALA A 73 -4.46 16.55 -0.58
N VAL A 74 -4.23 17.55 0.29
CA VAL A 74 -4.73 18.92 0.10
C VAL A 74 -4.16 19.56 -1.16
N VAL A 75 -2.85 19.48 -1.39
CA VAL A 75 -2.19 20.02 -2.59
C VAL A 75 -2.78 19.38 -3.84
N LEU A 76 -2.98 18.07 -3.83
CA LEU A 76 -3.54 17.31 -4.94
C LEU A 76 -4.99 17.73 -5.24
N VAL A 77 -5.83 17.84 -4.22
CA VAL A 77 -7.23 18.30 -4.36
C VAL A 77 -7.30 19.74 -4.84
N VAL A 78 -6.46 20.64 -4.30
CA VAL A 78 -6.42 22.04 -4.72
C VAL A 78 -5.97 22.18 -6.18
N CYS A 79 -4.91 21.48 -6.57
CA CYS A 79 -4.43 21.51 -7.97
C CYS A 79 -5.49 20.93 -8.92
N ALA A 80 -6.08 19.80 -8.58
CA ALA A 80 -7.18 19.20 -9.33
C ALA A 80 -8.35 20.17 -9.50
N GLY A 81 -8.81 20.80 -8.41
CA GLY A 81 -9.93 21.73 -8.41
C GLY A 81 -9.67 23.01 -9.21
N VAL A 82 -8.48 23.62 -9.04
CA VAL A 82 -8.10 24.85 -9.75
C VAL A 82 -7.99 24.59 -11.25
N VAL A 83 -7.27 23.55 -11.67
CA VAL A 83 -7.09 23.24 -13.08
C VAL A 83 -8.40 22.79 -13.73
N TYR A 84 -9.25 22.04 -13.00
CA TYR A 84 -10.62 21.73 -13.41
C TYR A 84 -11.44 23.00 -13.69
N ALA A 85 -11.42 23.97 -12.77
CA ALA A 85 -12.17 25.22 -12.92
C ALA A 85 -11.65 26.06 -14.10
N LEU A 86 -10.33 26.14 -14.28
CA LEU A 86 -9.72 26.86 -15.40
C LEU A 86 -10.03 26.19 -16.74
N ALA A 87 -9.91 24.87 -16.83
CA ALA A 87 -10.18 24.12 -18.06
C ALA A 87 -11.66 24.20 -18.46
N THR A 88 -12.59 24.11 -17.50
CA THR A 88 -14.02 24.30 -17.76
C THR A 88 -14.35 25.72 -18.16
N ALA A 89 -13.73 26.74 -17.55
CA ALA A 89 -13.88 28.13 -17.95
C ALA A 89 -13.36 28.38 -19.37
N ALA A 90 -12.18 27.88 -19.73
CA ALA A 90 -11.63 27.97 -21.08
C ALA A 90 -12.52 27.26 -22.11
N ALA A 91 -12.95 26.03 -21.80
CA ALA A 91 -13.89 25.27 -22.63
C ALA A 91 -15.24 25.99 -22.80
N SER A 92 -15.66 26.77 -21.81
CA SER A 92 -16.88 27.57 -21.87
C SER A 92 -16.81 28.71 -22.89
N VAL A 93 -15.62 29.29 -23.08
CA VAL A 93 -15.34 30.36 -24.05
C VAL A 93 -15.28 29.77 -25.45
N ILE A 94 -14.53 28.68 -25.63
CA ILE A 94 -14.40 27.97 -26.91
C ILE A 94 -15.77 27.43 -27.38
N GLY A 95 -16.55 26.87 -26.45
CA GLY A 95 -17.88 26.34 -26.74
C GLY A 95 -18.89 27.38 -27.21
N LYS A 96 -18.71 28.68 -26.91
CA LYS A 96 -19.57 29.75 -27.46
C LYS A 96 -19.32 29.99 -28.95
N VAL A 97 -18.12 29.72 -29.44
CA VAL A 97 -17.71 29.96 -30.83
C VAL A 97 -18.17 28.82 -31.76
N LEU A 98 -18.19 27.59 -31.27
CA LEU A 98 -18.45 26.37 -32.06
C LEU A 98 -19.93 25.92 -32.08
N ARG A 99 -20.85 26.63 -31.41
CA ARG A 99 -22.22 26.18 -31.12
C ARG A 99 -23.26 26.37 -32.24
N HIS A 100 -22.86 26.31 -33.51
CA HIS A 100 -23.77 26.43 -34.65
C HIS A 100 -23.80 25.12 -35.46
N GLY A 101 -24.75 24.24 -35.14
CA GLY A 101 -24.95 23.00 -35.90
C GLY A 101 -26.23 22.24 -35.50
N PRO A 102 -26.79 21.41 -36.40
CA PRO A 102 -28.09 20.78 -36.24
C PRO A 102 -28.11 19.54 -35.30
N ILE A 103 -27.00 19.18 -34.66
CA ILE A 103 -26.89 17.94 -33.84
C ILE A 103 -26.65 18.25 -32.36
N LYS A 104 -27.46 19.11 -31.76
CA LYS A 104 -27.36 19.48 -30.33
C LYS A 104 -27.55 18.30 -29.38
N TRP A 105 -28.39 17.32 -29.75
CA TRP A 105 -28.68 16.18 -28.89
C TRP A 105 -27.48 15.23 -28.73
N LEU A 106 -26.62 15.12 -29.74
CA LEU A 106 -25.40 14.32 -29.68
C LEU A 106 -24.34 14.99 -28.79
N ASP A 107 -24.21 16.33 -28.86
CA ASP A 107 -23.33 17.11 -27.97
C ASP A 107 -23.74 16.95 -26.49
N SER A 108 -25.04 17.02 -26.20
CA SER A 108 -25.58 16.80 -24.86
C SER A 108 -25.41 15.37 -24.38
N LEU A 109 -25.60 14.37 -25.26
CA LEU A 109 -25.38 12.96 -24.92
C LEU A 109 -23.90 12.69 -24.56
N ILE A 110 -22.98 13.15 -25.40
CA ILE A 110 -21.53 13.04 -25.14
C ILE A 110 -21.18 13.80 -23.85
N GLY A 111 -21.75 14.99 -23.64
CA GLY A 111 -21.59 15.75 -22.41
C GLY A 111 -22.03 14.97 -21.17
N ALA A 112 -23.18 14.30 -21.21
CA ALA A 112 -23.68 13.48 -20.11
C ALA A 112 -22.77 12.28 -19.80
N VAL A 113 -22.29 11.59 -20.84
CA VAL A 113 -21.34 10.47 -20.69
C VAL A 113 -20.03 10.94 -20.06
N LEU A 114 -19.46 12.05 -20.54
CA LEU A 114 -18.23 12.62 -19.98
C LEU A 114 -18.44 13.14 -18.54
N GLY A 115 -19.63 13.67 -18.23
CA GLY A 115 -20.01 14.04 -16.87
C GLY A 115 -20.04 12.84 -15.93
N PHE A 116 -20.63 11.73 -16.37
CA PHE A 116 -20.62 10.46 -15.62
C PHE A 116 -19.19 9.95 -15.40
N VAL A 117 -18.36 9.93 -16.45
CA VAL A 117 -16.95 9.50 -16.34
C VAL A 117 -16.18 10.37 -15.35
N THR A 118 -16.38 11.70 -15.40
CA THR A 118 -15.73 12.62 -14.46
C THR A 118 -16.16 12.33 -13.03
N TRP A 119 -17.46 12.13 -12.77
CA TRP A 119 -17.97 11.72 -11.46
C TRP A 119 -17.35 10.40 -11.00
N ALA A 120 -17.30 9.39 -11.87
CA ALA A 120 -16.75 8.08 -11.55
C ALA A 120 -15.27 8.18 -11.13
N VAL A 121 -14.46 8.98 -11.84
CA VAL A 121 -13.06 9.23 -11.49
C VAL A 121 -12.94 9.93 -10.15
N VAL A 122 -13.76 10.96 -9.89
CA VAL A 122 -13.73 11.70 -8.61
C VAL A 122 -14.11 10.78 -7.45
N VAL A 123 -15.20 10.02 -7.56
CA VAL A 123 -15.63 9.08 -6.52
C VAL A 123 -14.58 8.00 -6.29
N TRP A 124 -14.02 7.45 -7.36
CA TRP A 124 -12.96 6.43 -7.27
C TRP A 124 -11.71 6.96 -6.53
N LEU A 125 -11.29 8.21 -6.80
CA LEU A 125 -10.19 8.85 -6.07
C LEU A 125 -10.53 9.12 -4.61
N VAL A 126 -11.69 9.73 -4.34
CA VAL A 126 -12.12 10.08 -2.99
C VAL A 126 -12.29 8.83 -2.13
N ALA A 127 -12.86 7.76 -2.67
CA ALA A 127 -12.97 6.48 -1.98
C ALA A 127 -11.59 5.90 -1.67
N GLY A 128 -10.66 6.02 -2.61
CA GLY A 128 -9.26 5.71 -2.40
C GLY A 128 -8.67 6.41 -1.17
N PHE A 129 -8.75 7.73 -1.11
CA PHE A 129 -8.27 8.50 0.03
C PHE A 129 -9.02 8.19 1.32
N ALA A 130 -10.34 7.96 1.25
CA ALA A 130 -11.17 7.59 2.40
C ALA A 130 -10.68 6.28 3.04
N MET A 131 -10.27 5.29 2.24
CA MET A 131 -9.69 4.03 2.71
C MET A 131 -8.30 4.20 3.34
N ALA A 132 -7.57 5.26 2.99
CA ALA A 132 -6.26 5.57 3.57
C ALA A 132 -6.34 6.36 4.90
N THR A 133 -7.54 6.73 5.35
CA THR A 133 -7.72 7.46 6.63
C THR A 133 -7.72 6.53 7.83
N SER A 134 -7.38 7.06 9.02
CA SER A 134 -7.49 6.32 10.29
C SER A 134 -8.90 6.34 10.91
N LEU A 135 -9.86 7.01 10.26
CA LEU A 135 -11.23 7.11 10.76
C LEU A 135 -11.99 5.84 10.38
N ALA A 136 -12.14 4.93 11.34
CA ALA A 136 -12.81 3.64 11.14
C ALA A 136 -14.20 3.76 10.48
N THR A 137 -14.97 4.81 10.81
CA THR A 137 -16.28 5.08 10.21
C THR A 137 -16.20 5.43 8.72
N VAL A 138 -15.15 6.14 8.30
CA VAL A 138 -14.92 6.55 6.92
C VAL A 138 -14.43 5.37 6.09
N VAL A 139 -13.47 4.60 6.62
CA VAL A 139 -12.96 3.38 5.98
C VAL A 139 -14.09 2.35 5.82
N GLN A 140 -14.90 2.14 6.87
CA GLN A 140 -16.04 1.23 6.83
C GLN A 140 -17.09 1.68 5.81
N ALA A 141 -17.40 2.98 5.74
CA ALA A 141 -18.33 3.52 4.75
C ALA A 141 -17.84 3.33 3.30
N ALA A 142 -16.54 3.51 3.05
CA ALA A 142 -15.96 3.31 1.72
C ALA A 142 -15.94 1.82 1.31
N ASN A 143 -15.52 0.93 2.22
CA ASN A 143 -15.43 -0.51 1.95
C ASN A 143 -16.79 -1.20 1.78
N SER A 144 -17.84 -0.64 2.37
CA SER A 144 -19.18 -1.23 2.35
C SER A 144 -20.08 -0.72 1.21
N SER A 145 -19.62 0.27 0.43
CA SER A 145 -20.35 0.82 -0.72
C SER A 145 -20.26 -0.10 -1.96
N GLN A 146 -21.43 -0.48 -2.50
CA GLN A 146 -21.47 -1.24 -3.75
C GLN A 146 -21.03 -0.41 -4.95
N VAL A 147 -21.30 0.89 -4.93
CA VAL A 147 -20.88 1.82 -5.99
C VAL A 147 -19.37 1.91 -6.06
N VAL A 148 -18.70 2.11 -4.90
CA VAL A 148 -17.24 2.14 -4.83
C VAL A 148 -16.62 0.82 -5.28
N SER A 149 -17.15 -0.31 -4.81
CA SER A 149 -16.69 -1.65 -5.21
C SER A 149 -16.79 -1.87 -6.72
N THR A 150 -17.91 -1.45 -7.33
CA THR A 150 -18.14 -1.56 -8.77
C THR A 150 -17.22 -0.64 -9.58
N LEU A 151 -17.00 0.59 -9.13
CA LEU A 151 -16.07 1.50 -9.78
C LEU A 151 -14.63 0.95 -9.73
N ASN A 152 -14.23 0.35 -8.61
CA ASN A 152 -12.89 -0.21 -8.45
C ASN A 152 -12.67 -1.49 -9.28
N SER A 153 -13.72 -2.26 -9.58
CA SER A 153 -13.61 -3.46 -10.42
C SER A 153 -13.54 -3.15 -11.93
N ILE A 154 -14.09 -2.01 -12.35
CA ILE A 154 -14.09 -1.56 -13.75
C ILE A 154 -12.88 -0.65 -14.05
N ALA A 155 -12.31 -0.01 -13.03
CA ALA A 155 -11.15 0.85 -13.19
C ALA A 155 -9.96 0.06 -13.78
N PRO A 156 -9.25 0.60 -14.79
CA PRO A 156 -8.12 -0.09 -15.42
C PRO A 156 -6.92 -0.24 -14.48
N ILE A 157 -6.88 0.57 -13.41
CA ILE A 157 -5.84 0.57 -12.39
C ILE A 157 -6.57 0.60 -11.03
N PRO A 158 -6.16 -0.18 -10.02
CA PRO A 158 -6.71 -0.08 -8.66
C PRO A 158 -6.45 1.30 -8.04
N SER A 159 -7.40 1.84 -7.26
CA SER A 159 -7.23 3.13 -6.56
C SER A 159 -6.03 3.12 -5.60
N SER A 160 -5.75 1.97 -5.00
CA SER A 160 -4.58 1.72 -4.15
C SER A 160 -3.25 1.87 -4.89
N THR A 161 -3.20 1.74 -6.22
CA THR A 161 -1.98 1.98 -6.99
C THR A 161 -1.71 3.47 -7.16
N VAL A 162 -2.74 4.29 -7.34
CA VAL A 162 -2.58 5.76 -7.43
C VAL A 162 -2.26 6.35 -6.06
N LEU A 163 -2.93 5.87 -5.00
CA LEU A 163 -2.54 6.19 -3.63
C LEU A 163 -1.15 5.69 -3.31
N GLY A 164 -0.81 4.47 -3.74
CA GLY A 164 0.53 3.92 -3.60
C GLY A 164 1.58 4.76 -4.31
N ALA A 165 1.27 5.39 -5.44
CA ALA A 165 2.16 6.31 -6.13
C ALA A 165 2.28 7.68 -5.43
N VAL A 166 1.19 8.17 -4.81
CA VAL A 166 1.22 9.35 -3.93
C VAL A 166 2.05 9.02 -2.69
N ASP A 167 1.76 7.89 -2.04
CA ASP A 167 2.48 7.36 -0.90
C ASP A 167 3.92 7.08 -1.28
N ASP A 168 4.28 6.57 -2.47
CA ASP A 168 5.66 6.36 -2.91
C ASP A 168 6.38 7.69 -3.21
N ALA A 169 5.66 8.67 -3.76
CA ALA A 169 6.19 10.02 -3.95
C ALA A 169 6.42 10.73 -2.60
N LEU A 170 5.64 10.38 -1.57
CA LEU A 170 5.81 10.84 -0.19
C LEU A 170 6.79 9.95 0.62
N ALA A 171 6.85 8.66 0.30
CA ALA A 171 7.66 7.57 0.86
C ALA A 171 8.98 7.39 0.12
N GLY A 172 9.34 8.35 -0.75
CA GLY A 172 10.72 8.81 -0.84
C GLY A 172 11.33 9.11 0.54
N ALA A 173 10.49 9.21 1.58
CA ALA A 173 10.82 9.24 3.00
C ALA A 173 10.34 8.02 3.82
N GLY A 174 10.15 6.82 3.22
CA GLY A 174 9.58 5.65 3.92
C GLY A 174 9.68 4.12 3.74
N LEU A 175 10.19 3.64 2.61
CA LEU A 175 10.61 2.24 2.47
C LEU A 175 12.14 2.15 2.45
N PRO A 176 12.76 1.10 3.01
CA PRO A 176 14.19 0.89 2.87
C PRO A 176 14.55 0.85 1.38
N LYS A 177 15.41 1.75 0.93
CA LYS A 177 15.97 1.68 -0.43
C LYS A 177 16.83 0.42 -0.51
N VAL A 178 16.34 -0.58 -1.24
CA VAL A 178 17.00 -1.88 -1.38
C VAL A 178 18.32 -1.76 -2.16
N PHE A 179 18.39 -0.82 -3.11
CA PHE A 179 19.56 -0.62 -3.97
C PHE A 179 20.03 0.84 -4.01
N GLU A 180 21.32 1.06 -3.77
CA GLU A 180 22.03 2.27 -4.18
C GLU A 180 22.49 2.10 -5.64
N GLY A 181 22.00 2.94 -6.55
CA GLY A 181 22.44 2.95 -7.97
C GLY A 181 21.49 2.29 -8.98
N GLY A 182 20.28 1.90 -8.57
CA GLY A 182 19.21 1.43 -9.46
C GLY A 182 18.95 -0.08 -9.40
N GLU A 183 17.74 -0.49 -9.76
CA GLU A 183 17.29 -1.88 -9.67
C GLU A 183 17.56 -2.64 -10.99
N SER A 184 18.34 -3.73 -10.93
CA SER A 184 18.53 -4.64 -12.07
C SER A 184 17.53 -5.79 -11.99
N ILE A 185 16.45 -5.71 -12.77
CA ILE A 185 15.34 -6.66 -12.70
C ILE A 185 15.41 -7.65 -13.87
N LYS A 186 15.78 -8.89 -13.58
CA LYS A 186 15.84 -9.97 -14.57
C LYS A 186 14.45 -10.38 -15.01
N SER A 187 14.21 -10.39 -16.33
CA SER A 187 12.94 -10.86 -16.89
C SER A 187 12.78 -12.37 -16.71
N ILE A 188 11.60 -12.80 -16.26
CA ILE A 188 11.21 -14.21 -16.11
C ILE A 188 9.70 -14.33 -16.30
N GLY A 189 9.15 -15.50 -16.66
CA GLY A 189 7.69 -15.70 -16.84
C GLY A 189 6.86 -15.52 -15.55
N ALA A 190 5.56 -15.27 -15.68
CA ALA A 190 4.66 -15.06 -14.53
C ALA A 190 4.62 -16.28 -13.59
N PRO A 191 4.37 -16.09 -12.27
CA PRO A 191 4.22 -17.19 -11.33
C PRO A 191 2.98 -18.04 -11.65
N ASP A 192 3.02 -19.31 -11.24
CA ASP A 192 1.85 -20.19 -11.30
C ASP A 192 0.81 -19.70 -10.28
N PRO A 193 -0.45 -19.43 -10.68
CA PRO A 193 -1.47 -18.97 -9.75
C PRO A 193 -1.94 -20.04 -8.76
N ASN A 194 -1.62 -21.32 -8.98
CA ASN A 194 -2.06 -22.41 -8.11
C ASN A 194 -1.37 -22.36 -6.75
N ILE A 195 -2.16 -22.35 -5.67
CA ILE A 195 -1.65 -22.35 -4.30
C ILE A 195 -1.73 -23.78 -3.73
N PRO A 196 -0.59 -24.41 -3.39
CA PRO A 196 -0.58 -25.73 -2.76
C PRO A 196 -1.29 -25.74 -1.40
N ALA A 197 -1.92 -26.85 -1.05
CA ALA A 197 -2.61 -26.99 0.24
C ALA A 197 -1.67 -26.78 1.45
N ALA A 198 -0.41 -27.20 1.33
CA ALA A 198 0.60 -26.97 2.35
C ALA A 198 0.87 -25.47 2.56
N VAL A 199 0.90 -24.68 1.50
CA VAL A 199 1.04 -23.22 1.57
C VAL A 199 -0.21 -22.59 2.17
N ALA A 200 -1.41 -23.03 1.77
CA ALA A 200 -2.67 -22.54 2.35
C ALA A 200 -2.76 -22.75 3.87
N SER A 201 -2.16 -23.83 4.39
CA SER A 201 -2.14 -24.10 5.84
C SER A 201 -1.30 -23.11 6.65
N SER A 202 -0.40 -22.33 6.02
CA SER A 202 0.43 -21.34 6.70
C SER A 202 -0.36 -20.21 7.33
N GLN A 203 -1.62 -20.03 6.94
CA GLN A 203 -2.54 -19.06 7.51
C GLN A 203 -2.56 -19.14 9.04
N GLN A 204 -2.60 -20.34 9.60
CA GLN A 204 -2.67 -20.55 11.05
C GLN A 204 -1.41 -20.09 11.79
N SER A 205 -0.28 -20.00 11.08
CA SER A 205 1.02 -19.62 11.62
C SER A 205 1.44 -18.20 11.26
N THR A 206 0.65 -17.50 10.45
CA THR A 206 0.95 -16.14 9.97
C THR A 206 0.06 -15.17 10.73
N VAL A 207 0.66 -14.10 11.25
CA VAL A 207 0.03 -13.14 12.15
C VAL A 207 0.14 -11.72 11.63
N THR A 208 -0.76 -10.83 12.04
CA THR A 208 -0.58 -9.39 11.86
C THR A 208 0.26 -8.85 13.02
N VAL A 209 1.22 -7.98 12.71
CA VAL A 209 2.03 -7.24 13.68
C VAL A 209 1.60 -5.79 13.65
N LEU A 210 1.18 -5.26 14.80
CA LEU A 210 0.73 -3.88 14.95
C LEU A 210 1.61 -3.19 15.99
N ALA A 211 2.26 -2.11 15.58
CA ALA A 211 3.22 -1.39 16.39
C ALA A 211 2.72 0.04 16.61
N SER A 212 2.48 0.42 17.86
CA SER A 212 2.12 1.79 18.18
C SER A 212 3.37 2.64 18.33
N LYS A 213 3.47 3.74 17.57
CA LYS A 213 4.65 4.61 17.54
C LYS A 213 4.28 6.10 17.71
N PRO A 214 3.77 6.52 18.88
CA PRO A 214 3.34 7.91 19.10
C PRO A 214 4.45 8.93 18.84
N ALA A 215 5.70 8.59 19.19
CA ALA A 215 6.86 9.45 18.97
C ALA A 215 7.19 9.66 17.47
N CYS A 216 6.80 8.71 16.62
CA CYS A 216 6.98 8.77 15.18
C CYS A 216 5.79 9.44 14.46
N GLY A 217 4.69 9.67 15.19
CA GLY A 217 3.47 10.29 14.65
C GLY A 217 2.68 9.41 13.68
N VAL A 218 3.04 8.13 13.56
CA VAL A 218 2.39 7.13 12.72
C VAL A 218 2.57 5.74 13.33
N ASP A 219 1.47 5.00 13.48
CA ASP A 219 1.53 3.59 13.85
C ASP A 219 1.95 2.76 12.63
N SER A 220 2.48 1.57 12.86
CA SER A 220 2.93 0.69 11.79
C SER A 220 2.23 -0.66 11.85
N GLU A 221 1.98 -1.21 10.68
CA GLU A 221 1.39 -2.52 10.49
C GLU A 221 2.24 -3.35 9.54
N GLY A 222 2.28 -4.65 9.81
CA GLY A 222 3.00 -5.61 9.00
C GLY A 222 2.51 -7.02 9.25
N SER A 223 3.20 -7.96 8.66
CA SER A 223 3.02 -9.38 8.87
C SER A 223 4.13 -9.94 9.73
N GLY A 224 3.85 -11.08 10.34
CA GLY A 224 4.85 -11.92 10.98
C GLY A 224 4.45 -13.37 10.89
N TRP A 225 5.31 -14.25 11.35
CA TRP A 225 5.01 -15.67 11.40
C TRP A 225 5.70 -16.35 12.58
N VAL A 226 5.08 -17.41 13.06
CA VAL A 226 5.58 -18.18 14.20
C VAL A 226 6.76 -19.03 13.77
N VAL A 227 7.96 -18.70 14.27
CA VAL A 227 9.18 -19.48 14.01
C VAL A 227 9.36 -20.62 15.01
N GLN A 228 8.90 -20.40 16.24
CA GLN A 228 8.89 -21.35 17.35
C GLN A 228 7.70 -20.98 18.25
N PRO A 229 7.21 -21.89 19.13
CA PRO A 229 6.14 -21.55 20.06
C PRO A 229 6.42 -20.24 20.82
N GLY A 230 5.50 -19.30 20.75
CA GLY A 230 5.62 -17.98 21.36
C GLY A 230 6.66 -17.03 20.72
N ARG A 231 7.28 -17.39 19.59
CA ARG A 231 8.26 -16.55 18.89
C ARG A 231 7.80 -16.20 17.48
N VAL A 232 7.72 -14.91 17.19
CA VAL A 232 7.28 -14.39 15.90
C VAL A 232 8.42 -13.63 15.22
N VAL A 233 8.69 -13.95 13.97
CA VAL A 233 9.61 -13.18 13.12
C VAL A 233 8.81 -12.11 12.37
N THR A 234 9.39 -10.91 12.26
CA THR A 234 8.89 -9.81 11.43
C THR A 234 10.07 -8.95 10.96
N ASN A 235 9.81 -7.86 10.24
CA ASN A 235 10.86 -6.90 9.89
C ASN A 235 11.14 -5.91 11.02
N ALA A 236 12.38 -5.41 11.08
CA ALA A 236 12.76 -4.40 12.08
C ALA A 236 12.03 -3.08 11.84
N HIS A 237 11.86 -2.64 10.59
CA HIS A 237 11.17 -1.37 10.29
C HIS A 237 9.70 -1.36 10.77
N VAL A 238 9.03 -2.51 10.77
CA VAL A 238 7.65 -2.64 11.27
C VAL A 238 7.58 -2.23 12.75
N VAL A 239 8.57 -2.61 13.55
CA VAL A 239 8.56 -2.37 15.01
C VAL A 239 9.47 -1.22 15.47
N ALA A 240 10.31 -0.67 14.58
CA ALA A 240 11.25 0.41 14.91
C ALA A 240 10.54 1.64 15.51
N GLY A 241 11.01 2.13 16.66
CA GLY A 241 10.43 3.27 17.37
C GLY A 241 9.09 2.99 18.07
N ALA A 242 8.64 1.74 18.12
CA ALA A 242 7.39 1.37 18.79
C ALA A 242 7.50 1.46 20.31
N SER A 243 6.50 2.08 20.92
CA SER A 243 6.29 2.06 22.38
C SER A 243 5.56 0.80 22.85
N SER A 244 4.80 0.17 21.96
CA SER A 244 4.15 -1.11 22.21
C SER A 244 3.97 -1.87 20.89
N VAL A 245 4.06 -3.19 20.97
CA VAL A 245 3.80 -4.09 19.85
C VAL A 245 2.75 -5.09 20.29
N VAL A 246 1.81 -5.36 19.40
CA VAL A 246 0.81 -6.41 19.58
C VAL A 246 0.73 -7.29 18.34
N VAL A 247 0.37 -8.54 18.55
CA VAL A 247 0.27 -9.56 17.51
C VAL A 247 -1.17 -10.06 17.46
N ARG A 248 -1.71 -10.22 16.25
CA ARG A 248 -3.07 -10.73 16.01
C ARG A 248 -3.02 -12.01 15.20
N GLU A 249 -3.58 -13.08 15.74
CA GLU A 249 -3.67 -14.39 15.07
C GLU A 249 -4.72 -14.40 13.95
N SER A 250 -4.54 -15.30 12.97
CA SER A 250 -5.48 -15.45 11.86
C SER A 250 -6.87 -15.85 12.33
N GLY A 251 -7.89 -15.09 11.93
CA GLY A 251 -9.29 -15.35 12.30
C GLY A 251 -9.61 -15.09 13.77
N GLY A 252 -8.65 -14.62 14.57
CA GLY A 252 -8.83 -14.27 15.98
C GLY A 252 -9.12 -12.78 16.16
N THR A 253 -9.97 -12.47 17.15
CA THR A 253 -10.10 -11.11 17.71
C THR A 253 -9.06 -10.86 18.81
N THR A 254 -8.31 -11.89 19.20
CA THR A 254 -7.31 -11.83 20.26
C THR A 254 -6.09 -11.08 19.77
N VAL A 255 -5.66 -10.12 20.59
CA VAL A 255 -4.51 -9.26 20.35
C VAL A 255 -3.58 -9.46 21.53
N ASP A 256 -2.46 -10.14 21.29
CA ASP A 256 -1.51 -10.50 22.33
C ASP A 256 -0.39 -9.47 22.38
N ARG A 257 0.00 -9.07 23.59
CA ARG A 257 1.14 -8.18 23.77
C ARG A 257 2.42 -8.91 23.38
N ALA A 258 3.22 -8.26 22.55
CA ALA A 258 4.50 -8.78 22.10
C ALA A 258 5.64 -8.00 22.75
N THR A 259 6.71 -8.70 23.09
CA THR A 259 7.96 -8.15 23.61
C THR A 259 9.05 -8.34 22.57
N LEU A 260 9.76 -7.29 22.21
CA LEU A 260 10.89 -7.39 21.29
C LEU A 260 12.08 -8.09 21.99
N VAL A 261 12.60 -9.16 21.39
CA VAL A 261 13.68 -10.00 21.97
C VAL A 261 14.89 -10.21 21.05
N ALA A 262 14.76 -9.84 19.77
CA ALA A 262 15.89 -9.62 18.86
C ALA A 262 15.53 -8.52 17.87
N PHE A 263 16.50 -7.68 17.51
CA PHE A 263 16.30 -6.54 16.61
C PHE A 263 17.61 -6.25 15.90
N ASP A 264 17.59 -6.39 14.58
CA ASP A 264 18.72 -6.14 13.70
C ASP A 264 18.30 -5.12 12.61
N PRO A 265 18.64 -3.84 12.79
CA PRO A 265 18.28 -2.78 11.84
C PRO A 265 19.09 -2.86 10.53
N GLU A 266 20.25 -3.53 10.54
CA GLU A 266 21.05 -3.71 9.33
C GLU A 266 20.41 -4.78 8.44
N ARG A 267 19.93 -5.89 9.02
CA ARG A 267 19.24 -6.96 8.29
C ARG A 267 17.75 -6.72 8.07
N ASP A 268 17.19 -5.70 8.71
CA ASP A 268 15.77 -5.41 8.74
C ASP A 268 14.94 -6.58 9.29
N LEU A 269 15.39 -7.16 10.41
CA LEU A 269 14.73 -8.30 11.05
C LEU A 269 14.52 -8.07 12.54
N ALA A 270 13.39 -8.55 13.03
CA ALA A 270 13.04 -8.54 14.45
C ALA A 270 12.41 -9.87 14.86
N VAL A 271 12.63 -10.24 16.12
CA VAL A 271 11.96 -11.38 16.76
C VAL A 271 11.19 -10.87 17.97
N LEU A 272 9.92 -11.22 18.00
CA LEU A 272 8.98 -10.92 19.06
C LEU A 272 8.73 -12.17 19.91
N ASP A 273 8.65 -11.97 21.22
CA ASP A 273 8.13 -12.93 22.18
C ASP A 273 6.67 -12.63 22.48
N VAL A 274 5.82 -13.65 22.37
CA VAL A 274 4.37 -13.57 22.53
C VAL A 274 3.93 -14.78 23.37
N THR A 275 3.94 -14.61 24.69
CA THR A 275 3.78 -15.70 25.66
C THR A 275 2.54 -16.56 25.44
N ASP A 276 1.41 -15.94 25.09
CA ASP A 276 0.11 -16.60 25.00
C ASP A 276 -0.26 -17.07 23.58
N LEU A 277 0.69 -16.99 22.64
CA LEU A 277 0.46 -17.32 21.23
C LEU A 277 0.28 -18.84 21.03
N ARG A 278 -0.80 -19.23 20.36
CA ARG A 278 -1.19 -20.64 20.16
C ARG A 278 -0.93 -21.13 18.74
N ALA A 279 -0.74 -20.20 17.81
CA ALA A 279 -0.41 -20.46 16.42
C ALA A 279 0.80 -21.42 16.29
N PRO A 280 0.73 -22.45 15.42
CA PRO A 280 1.81 -23.41 15.26
C PRO A 280 3.01 -22.80 14.54
N ALA A 281 4.21 -23.28 14.83
CA ALA A 281 5.43 -22.83 14.16
C ALA A 281 5.54 -23.36 12.72
N LEU A 282 6.01 -22.50 11.82
CA LEU A 282 6.42 -22.91 10.47
C LEU A 282 7.82 -23.50 10.48
N LYS A 283 8.06 -24.47 9.60
CA LYS A 283 9.38 -25.05 9.41
C LYS A 283 10.21 -24.19 8.46
N LEU A 284 11.51 -24.11 8.72
CA LEU A 284 12.46 -23.51 7.77
C LEU A 284 12.76 -24.51 6.64
N GLY A 285 12.72 -24.02 5.41
CA GLY A 285 13.05 -24.75 4.20
C GLY A 285 14.52 -24.56 3.78
N GLN A 286 14.76 -24.73 2.48
CA GLN A 286 16.07 -24.49 1.85
C GLN A 286 16.01 -23.28 0.91
N ASN A 287 17.17 -22.77 0.52
CA ASN A 287 17.22 -21.66 -0.44
C ASN A 287 16.65 -22.10 -1.79
N LEU A 288 15.96 -21.18 -2.47
CA LEU A 288 15.36 -21.41 -3.78
C LEU A 288 16.30 -20.96 -4.91
N ALA A 289 16.23 -21.65 -6.05
CA ALA A 289 16.93 -21.27 -7.26
C ALA A 289 16.09 -20.35 -8.15
N ALA A 290 16.74 -19.69 -9.12
CA ALA A 290 16.04 -18.90 -10.12
C ALA A 290 15.05 -19.77 -10.92
N GLY A 291 13.81 -19.29 -11.04
CA GLY A 291 12.70 -19.99 -11.69
C GLY A 291 11.78 -20.74 -10.74
N ASP A 292 12.22 -21.00 -9.51
CA ASP A 292 11.43 -21.76 -8.54
C ASP A 292 10.16 -20.99 -8.13
N PRO A 293 9.05 -21.72 -7.91
CA PRO A 293 7.84 -21.15 -7.35
C PRO A 293 8.01 -20.85 -5.86
N ALA A 294 7.50 -19.70 -5.44
CA ALA A 294 7.45 -19.29 -4.04
C ALA A 294 6.11 -18.60 -3.74
N TYR A 295 5.79 -18.41 -2.47
CA TYR A 295 4.50 -17.83 -2.07
C TYR A 295 4.69 -16.87 -0.91
N ALA A 296 4.31 -15.61 -1.10
CA ALA A 296 4.33 -14.60 -0.03
C ALA A 296 2.99 -14.63 0.71
N ALA A 297 3.02 -14.92 2.01
CA ALA A 297 1.82 -14.94 2.85
C ALA A 297 1.83 -13.76 3.83
N GLY A 298 0.68 -13.14 4.07
CA GLY A 298 0.59 -12.00 4.98
C GLY A 298 -0.77 -11.30 5.00
N TYR A 299 -0.79 -10.11 5.60
CA TYR A 299 -1.97 -9.26 5.82
C TYR A 299 -1.74 -7.86 5.24
N PRO A 300 -1.84 -7.69 3.92
CA PRO A 300 -1.66 -6.39 3.31
C PRO A 300 -2.74 -5.38 3.74
N GLY A 301 -2.34 -4.22 4.25
CA GLY A 301 -3.24 -3.13 4.66
C GLY A 301 -4.12 -3.42 5.88
N ASP A 302 -3.65 -4.23 6.84
CA ASP A 302 -4.47 -4.89 7.91
C ASP A 302 -5.72 -5.59 7.35
N GLY A 303 -5.66 -6.01 6.09
CA GLY A 303 -6.72 -6.70 5.38
C GLY A 303 -6.81 -8.18 5.73
N PRO A 304 -7.66 -8.94 5.03
CA PRO A 304 -7.72 -10.39 5.21
C PRO A 304 -6.40 -11.06 4.82
N PHE A 305 -6.15 -12.23 5.41
CA PHE A 305 -5.03 -13.07 5.05
C PHE A 305 -4.99 -13.32 3.53
N SER A 306 -3.81 -13.12 2.93
CA SER A 306 -3.60 -13.24 1.50
C SER A 306 -2.32 -14.02 1.22
N ILE A 307 -2.38 -14.90 0.23
CA ILE A 307 -1.21 -15.57 -0.35
C ILE A 307 -1.04 -15.04 -1.77
N SER A 308 0.15 -14.53 -2.06
CA SER A 308 0.53 -14.00 -3.36
C SER A 308 1.57 -14.92 -4.01
N PRO A 309 1.24 -15.61 -5.12
CA PRO A 309 2.19 -16.43 -5.86
C PRO A 309 3.38 -15.60 -6.38
N GLN A 310 4.57 -16.14 -6.24
CA GLN A 310 5.84 -15.55 -6.63
C GLN A 310 6.64 -16.54 -7.49
N ARG A 311 7.53 -16.00 -8.33
CA ARG A 311 8.58 -16.77 -8.98
C ARG A 311 9.92 -16.12 -8.72
N VAL A 312 10.90 -16.90 -8.26
CA VAL A 312 12.25 -16.39 -7.99
C VAL A 312 12.89 -15.95 -9.31
N ARG A 313 13.27 -14.68 -9.41
CA ARG A 313 14.04 -14.14 -10.55
C ARG A 313 15.51 -14.47 -10.38
N ASP A 314 16.04 -14.17 -9.20
CA ASP A 314 17.42 -14.38 -8.83
C ASP A 314 17.63 -14.33 -7.32
N GLN A 315 18.76 -14.86 -6.87
CA GLN A 315 19.31 -14.61 -5.53
C GLN A 315 20.53 -13.69 -5.69
N LEU A 316 20.53 -12.56 -5.00
CA LEU A 316 21.55 -11.54 -5.18
C LEU A 316 21.93 -10.87 -3.86
N THR A 317 23.11 -10.26 -3.84
CA THR A 317 23.55 -9.36 -2.77
C THR A 317 23.08 -7.94 -3.09
N ALA A 318 22.11 -7.44 -2.34
CA ALA A 318 21.63 -6.07 -2.46
C ALA A 318 22.47 -5.14 -1.59
N ARG A 319 22.94 -4.04 -2.18
CA ARG A 319 23.64 -2.95 -1.50
C ARG A 319 22.68 -1.79 -1.32
N GLY A 320 22.33 -1.49 -0.08
CA GLY A 320 21.39 -0.43 0.26
C GLY A 320 21.80 0.22 1.57
N THR A 321 20.84 0.86 2.24
CA THR A 321 21.04 1.37 3.60
C THR A 321 20.31 0.51 4.63
N ASP A 322 20.70 0.64 5.90
CA ASP A 322 19.90 0.19 7.05
C ASP A 322 18.50 0.85 7.09
N ILE A 323 17.65 0.43 8.03
CA ILE A 323 16.30 0.98 8.20
C ILE A 323 16.27 2.45 8.67
N TYR A 324 17.41 2.99 9.09
CA TYR A 324 17.58 4.38 9.54
C TYR A 324 18.22 5.27 8.47
N GLN A 325 18.59 4.70 7.33
CA GLN A 325 19.34 5.36 6.25
C GLN A 325 20.68 5.96 6.73
N THR A 326 21.30 5.35 7.75
CA THR A 326 22.53 5.89 8.37
C THR A 326 23.81 5.21 7.92
N GLY A 327 23.73 3.95 7.48
CA GLY A 327 24.88 3.17 7.05
C GLY A 327 24.57 2.31 5.82
N ALA A 328 25.60 2.09 5.00
CA ALA A 328 25.53 1.15 3.89
C ALA A 328 25.57 -0.29 4.41
N VAL A 329 24.70 -1.15 3.87
CA VAL A 329 24.58 -2.55 4.25
C VAL A 329 24.46 -3.43 3.01
N GLU A 330 24.95 -4.66 3.13
CA GLU A 330 24.78 -5.70 2.14
C GLU A 330 23.83 -6.78 2.68
N ARG A 331 22.86 -7.20 1.87
CA ARG A 331 21.87 -8.22 2.25
C ARG A 331 21.72 -9.26 1.17
N GLN A 332 21.69 -10.54 1.55
CA GLN A 332 21.34 -11.65 0.67
C GLN A 332 19.82 -11.72 0.51
N ILE A 333 19.33 -11.40 -0.69
CA ILE A 333 17.90 -11.32 -0.98
C ILE A 333 17.50 -12.18 -2.18
N TYR A 334 16.22 -12.53 -2.24
CA TYR A 334 15.54 -12.93 -3.46
C TYR A 334 14.96 -11.70 -4.16
N SER A 335 15.16 -11.63 -5.46
CA SER A 335 14.31 -10.86 -6.35
C SER A 335 13.17 -11.75 -6.84
N LEU A 336 11.93 -11.29 -6.72
CA LEU A 336 10.73 -12.09 -6.96
C LEU A 336 9.88 -11.43 -8.05
N ARG A 337 9.31 -12.24 -8.95
CA ARG A 337 8.24 -11.82 -9.84
C ARG A 337 6.89 -12.16 -9.21
N GLY A 338 6.10 -11.13 -8.92
CA GLY A 338 4.77 -11.24 -8.32
C GLY A 338 4.41 -9.94 -7.60
N THR A 339 3.21 -9.88 -7.02
CA THR A 339 2.75 -8.65 -6.35
C THR A 339 3.08 -8.73 -4.85
N ILE A 340 3.85 -7.75 -4.36
CA ILE A 340 4.03 -7.46 -2.93
C ILE A 340 3.38 -6.12 -2.63
N ARG A 341 2.62 -6.05 -1.53
CA ARG A 341 1.88 -4.87 -1.09
C ARG A 341 2.31 -4.44 0.31
N PRO A 342 2.13 -3.16 0.68
CA PRO A 342 2.24 -2.72 2.08
C PRO A 342 1.46 -3.65 3.02
N GLY A 343 2.03 -3.94 4.19
CA GLY A 343 1.52 -4.92 5.15
C GLY A 343 2.04 -6.36 4.95
N ASN A 344 2.59 -6.71 3.78
CA ASN A 344 3.27 -8.01 3.61
C ASN A 344 4.66 -8.06 4.30
N SER A 345 5.24 -6.90 4.63
CA SER A 345 6.55 -6.81 5.31
C SER A 345 6.56 -7.65 6.58
N GLY A 346 7.57 -8.51 6.72
CA GLY A 346 7.76 -9.43 7.82
C GLY A 346 7.07 -10.78 7.62
N GLY A 347 6.21 -10.89 6.59
CA GLY A 347 5.53 -12.14 6.24
C GLY A 347 6.50 -13.19 5.66
N PRO A 348 6.18 -14.48 5.80
CA PRO A 348 7.03 -15.54 5.29
C PRO A 348 6.93 -15.64 3.76
N LEU A 349 8.08 -15.87 3.13
CA LEU A 349 8.16 -16.42 1.78
C LEU A 349 8.25 -17.95 1.90
N LEU A 350 7.34 -18.67 1.24
CA LEU A 350 7.18 -20.11 1.38
C LEU A 350 7.55 -20.87 0.09
N ASP A 351 8.08 -22.07 0.23
CA ASP A 351 8.19 -23.05 -0.85
C ASP A 351 6.84 -23.76 -1.11
N GLN A 352 6.79 -24.66 -2.10
CA GLN A 352 5.58 -25.45 -2.39
C GLN A 352 5.16 -26.39 -1.25
N GLY A 353 6.08 -26.73 -0.35
CA GLY A 353 5.83 -27.54 0.84
C GLY A 353 5.33 -26.74 2.04
N GLY A 354 5.15 -25.42 1.90
CA GLY A 354 4.74 -24.54 3.01
C GLY A 354 5.86 -24.27 4.02
N GLN A 355 7.13 -24.52 3.66
CA GLN A 355 8.28 -24.21 4.50
C GLN A 355 8.79 -22.81 4.20
N VAL A 356 9.27 -22.10 5.22
CA VAL A 356 9.78 -20.72 5.09
C VAL A 356 11.16 -20.74 4.45
N VAL A 357 11.31 -20.05 3.33
CA VAL A 357 12.55 -19.88 2.59
C VAL A 357 13.09 -18.45 2.65
N GLY A 358 12.32 -17.51 3.20
CA GLY A 358 12.73 -16.12 3.37
C GLY A 358 11.69 -15.25 4.08
N VAL A 359 11.98 -13.97 4.23
CA VAL A 359 11.11 -12.96 4.87
C VAL A 359 10.89 -11.80 3.91
N VAL A 360 9.63 -11.55 3.52
CA VAL A 360 9.28 -10.42 2.65
C VAL A 360 9.62 -9.12 3.35
N PHE A 361 10.33 -8.19 2.68
CA PHE A 361 10.73 -6.93 3.32
C PHE A 361 10.53 -5.68 2.47
N ALA A 362 10.50 -5.81 1.13
CA ALA A 362 10.38 -4.66 0.25
C ALA A 362 9.69 -5.00 -1.08
N ARG A 363 9.32 -3.96 -1.82
CA ARG A 363 8.90 -4.02 -3.22
C ARG A 363 9.75 -3.08 -4.06
N SER A 364 9.77 -3.33 -5.38
CA SER A 364 10.42 -2.44 -6.32
C SER A 364 9.70 -1.09 -6.39
N THR A 365 10.51 -0.05 -6.57
CA THR A 365 10.04 1.34 -6.80
C THR A 365 9.77 1.63 -8.27
N VAL A 366 10.23 0.75 -9.18
CA VAL A 366 10.17 0.96 -10.63
C VAL A 366 9.41 -0.14 -11.38
N ASP A 367 9.22 -1.33 -10.78
CA ASP A 367 8.43 -2.43 -11.35
C ASP A 367 7.38 -2.94 -10.33
N PRO A 368 6.08 -2.66 -10.54
CA PRO A 368 5.03 -3.09 -9.61
C PRO A 368 4.85 -4.61 -9.54
N GLN A 369 5.48 -5.39 -10.43
CA GLN A 369 5.50 -6.85 -10.41
C GLN A 369 6.79 -7.43 -9.78
N THR A 370 7.56 -6.62 -9.06
CA THR A 370 8.78 -7.07 -8.41
C THR A 370 8.76 -6.84 -6.90
N GLY A 371 9.02 -7.91 -6.17
CA GLY A 371 9.13 -7.95 -4.71
C GLY A 371 10.50 -8.44 -4.26
N TYR A 372 10.84 -8.18 -3.01
CA TYR A 372 12.10 -8.60 -2.40
C TYR A 372 11.87 -9.28 -1.05
N ALA A 373 12.61 -10.36 -0.82
CA ALA A 373 12.59 -11.12 0.42
C ALA A 373 14.02 -11.39 0.89
N LEU A 374 14.28 -11.26 2.19
CA LEU A 374 15.52 -11.66 2.83
C LEU A 374 15.63 -13.19 2.80
N THR A 375 16.82 -13.69 2.46
CA THR A 375 17.08 -15.14 2.47
C THR A 375 17.18 -15.67 3.90
N LEU A 376 17.15 -17.00 4.06
CA LEU A 376 17.41 -17.63 5.37
C LEU A 376 18.83 -17.35 5.90
N ASP A 377 19.77 -17.00 5.03
CA ASP A 377 21.14 -16.67 5.42
C ASP A 377 21.19 -15.36 6.23
N GLU A 378 20.25 -14.43 5.98
CA GLU A 378 20.07 -13.25 6.82
C GLU A 378 19.28 -13.54 8.10
N LEU A 379 18.32 -14.47 8.04
CA LEU A 379 17.47 -14.77 9.19
C LEU A 379 18.21 -15.54 10.29
N ARG A 380 19.03 -16.54 9.94
CA ARG A 380 19.66 -17.43 10.91
C ARG A 380 20.53 -16.71 11.96
N PRO A 381 21.38 -15.73 11.60
CA PRO A 381 22.13 -14.94 12.59
C PRO A 381 21.23 -14.25 13.62
N VAL A 382 20.10 -13.69 13.18
CA VAL A 382 19.15 -12.98 14.06
C VAL A 382 18.44 -13.95 15.01
N LEU A 383 18.06 -15.13 14.52
CA LEU A 383 17.51 -16.19 15.38
C LEU A 383 18.52 -16.69 16.42
N GLY A 384 19.81 -16.73 16.07
CA GLY A 384 20.88 -17.09 17.01
C GLY A 384 21.17 -16.03 18.08
N ALA A 385 20.77 -14.77 17.84
CA ALA A 385 20.97 -13.66 18.76
C ALA A 385 19.79 -13.42 19.72
N VAL A 386 18.73 -14.24 19.65
CA VAL A 386 17.53 -14.09 20.49
C VAL A 386 17.89 -14.23 21.97
N GLY A 387 17.68 -13.14 22.72
CA GLY A 387 17.84 -13.11 24.16
C GLY A 387 16.57 -13.46 24.93
N SER A 388 16.68 -13.48 26.26
CA SER A 388 15.54 -13.61 27.18
C SER A 388 15.03 -12.27 27.71
N ALA A 389 15.77 -11.17 27.50
CA ALA A 389 15.43 -9.85 27.99
C ALA A 389 14.74 -9.02 26.89
N PRO A 390 13.75 -8.17 27.26
CA PRO A 390 13.21 -7.17 26.36
C PRO A 390 14.31 -6.23 25.86
N ILE A 391 14.26 -5.87 24.58
CA ILE A 391 15.16 -4.88 23.97
C ILE A 391 14.35 -3.71 23.40
N SER A 392 15.02 -2.56 23.29
CA SER A 392 14.43 -1.36 22.68
C SER A 392 14.32 -1.52 21.16
N SER A 393 13.25 -0.98 20.59
CA SER A 393 13.02 -0.88 19.14
C SER A 393 13.77 0.31 18.49
N GLY A 394 14.59 1.03 19.28
CA GLY A 394 15.42 2.12 18.79
C GLY A 394 14.64 3.38 18.41
N ALA A 395 15.18 4.14 17.46
CA ALA A 395 14.52 5.33 16.92
C ALA A 395 13.42 4.98 15.93
N CYS A 396 12.64 5.98 15.51
CA CYS A 396 11.78 5.85 14.35
C CYS A 396 12.62 5.45 13.13
N SER A 397 12.12 4.52 12.32
CA SER A 397 12.68 4.26 11.00
C SER A 397 12.76 5.57 10.22
N ALA A 398 13.74 5.71 9.33
CA ALA A 398 13.76 6.84 8.38
C ALA A 398 12.71 6.66 7.27
N GLY A 399 11.64 5.94 7.59
CA GLY A 399 10.64 5.46 6.69
C GLY A 399 9.26 5.35 7.27
#